data_AF-A0A2V9USG0-F1
#
_entry.id   AF-A0A2V9USG0-F1
#
_cell.length_a   1.000
_cell.length_b   1.000
_cell.length_c   1.000
_cell.angle_alpha   90.00
_cell.angle_beta   90.00
_cell.angle_gamma   90.00
#
_symmetry.space_group_name_H-M   'P 1'
#
loop_
_entity.id
_entity.type
_entity.pdbx_description
1 polymer ?
#
loop_
_entity_poly.entity_id
_entity_poly.type
_entity_poly.pdbx_seq_one_letter_code
_entity_poly.pdbx_strand_id
1 'polypeptide(L)'
;MTPDQEAFVRQAIESGRLHRPEDAVEEALRLWEERERTRAEILAAVDLAEASLARGEGRVIATKRDVRELANDVNRRGRARLRARRAPQR
;
A
#
# COMPACT_ATOMS: atom_id res chain seq x y z
N MET A 1 -3.54 26.96 10.90
CA MET A 1 -4.55 26.13 10.23
C MET A 1 -5.30 27.01 9.25
N THR A 2 -5.95 26.44 8.24
CA THR A 2 -6.89 27.23 7.42
C THR A 2 -8.17 27.48 8.22
N PRO A 3 -8.95 28.54 7.91
CA PRO A 3 -10.23 28.79 8.58
C PRO A 3 -11.18 27.58 8.56
N ASP A 4 -11.21 26.85 7.44
CA ASP A 4 -12.03 25.63 7.31
C ASP A 4 -11.56 24.52 8.25
N GLN A 5 -10.24 24.37 8.45
CA GLN A 5 -9.68 23.39 9.38
C GLN A 5 -10.03 23.76 10.84
N GLU A 6 -10.02 25.03 11.19
CA GLU A 6 -10.43 25.49 12.52
C GLU A 6 -11.93 25.25 12.78
N ALA A 7 -12.77 25.51 11.78
CA ALA A 7 -14.20 25.22 11.85
C ALA A 7 -14.47 23.70 12.02
N PHE A 8 -13.74 22.87 11.27
CA PHE A 8 -13.83 21.41 11.37
C PHE A 8 -13.41 20.88 12.76
N VAL A 9 -12.30 21.40 13.31
CA VAL A 9 -11.84 21.03 14.67
C VAL A 9 -12.86 21.46 15.72
N ARG A 10 -13.43 22.66 15.60
CA ARG A 10 -14.46 23.16 16.52
C ARG A 10 -15.70 22.27 16.52
N GLN A 11 -16.22 21.91 15.35
CA GLN A 11 -17.35 20.99 15.21
C GLN A 11 -17.05 19.60 15.81
N ALA A 12 -15.80 19.13 15.68
CA ALA A 12 -15.39 17.86 16.27
C ALA A 12 -15.31 17.92 17.80
N ILE A 13 -14.98 19.07 18.38
CA ILE A 13 -15.03 19.29 19.83
C ILE A 13 -16.49 19.39 20.31
N GLU A 14 -17.33 20.16 19.61
CA GLU A 14 -18.76 20.31 19.94
C GLU A 14 -19.52 18.98 19.89
N SER A 15 -19.14 18.07 18.99
CA SER A 15 -19.70 16.71 18.91
C SER A 15 -19.09 15.71 19.89
N GLY A 16 -18.08 16.12 20.68
CA GLY A 16 -17.38 15.27 21.65
C GLY A 16 -16.39 14.27 21.04
N ARG A 17 -16.11 14.35 19.73
CA ARG A 17 -15.10 13.51 19.07
C ARG A 17 -13.68 13.87 19.52
N LEU A 18 -13.42 15.15 19.76
CA LEU A 18 -12.16 15.68 20.27
C LEU A 18 -12.40 16.40 21.60
N HIS A 19 -11.43 16.38 22.52
CA HIS A 19 -11.54 17.13 23.77
C HIS A 19 -10.93 18.53 23.63
N ARG A 20 -9.90 18.67 22.79
CA ARG A 20 -9.18 19.92 22.55
C ARG A 20 -8.60 19.97 21.13
N PRO A 21 -8.23 21.15 20.61
CA PRO A 21 -7.67 21.27 19.27
C PRO A 21 -6.39 20.47 19.03
N GLU A 22 -5.56 20.29 20.06
CA GLU A 22 -4.30 19.54 19.99
C GLU A 22 -4.52 18.07 19.61
N ASP A 23 -5.65 17.48 20.03
CA ASP A 23 -6.01 16.09 19.71
C ASP A 23 -6.16 15.91 18.18
N ALA A 24 -6.61 16.94 17.46
CA ALA A 24 -6.69 16.91 15.99
C ALA A 24 -5.30 16.86 15.33
N VAL A 25 -4.33 17.56 15.93
CA VAL A 25 -2.96 17.60 15.41
C VAL A 25 -2.25 16.28 15.69
N GLU A 26 -2.41 15.72 16.89
CA GLU A 26 -1.90 14.38 17.23
C GLU A 26 -2.47 13.31 16.30
N GLU A 27 -3.79 13.33 16.06
CA GLU A 27 -4.44 12.41 15.12
C GLU A 27 -3.92 12.58 13.69
N ALA A 28 -3.79 13.83 13.21
CA ALA A 28 -3.27 14.13 11.88
C ALA A 28 -1.82 13.68 11.69
N LEU A 29 -0.95 13.88 12.70
CA LEU A 29 0.43 13.42 12.66
C LEU A 29 0.52 11.90 12.63
N ARG A 30 -0.27 11.20 13.45
CA ARG A 30 -0.31 9.73 13.44
C ARG A 30 -0.70 9.18 12.06
N LEU A 31 -1.74 9.76 11.44
CA LEU A 31 -2.18 9.36 10.10
C LEU A 31 -1.13 9.69 9.03
N TRP A 32 -0.47 10.84 9.16
CA TRP A 32 0.62 11.22 8.26
C TRP A 32 1.81 10.27 8.37
N GLU A 33 2.22 9.89 9.58
CA GLU A 33 3.31 8.94 9.81
C GLU A 33 3.03 7.57 9.17
N GLU A 34 1.81 7.06 9.34
CA GLU A 34 1.39 5.80 8.71
C GLU A 34 1.43 5.89 7.18
N ARG A 35 0.95 7.02 6.64
CA ARG A 35 1.01 7.30 5.20
C ARG A 35 2.44 7.39 4.69
N GLU A 36 3.33 8.08 5.41
CA GLU A 36 4.73 8.22 4.99
C GLU A 36 5.50 6.90 5.09
N ARG A 37 5.21 6.06 6.09
CA ARG A 37 5.76 4.70 6.16
C ARG A 37 5.33 3.87 4.94
N THR A 38 4.03 3.87 4.64
CA THR A 38 3.49 3.17 3.46
C THR A 38 4.11 3.71 2.16
N ARG A 39 4.27 5.03 2.06
CA ARG A 39 4.90 5.67 0.91
C ARG A 39 6.36 5.23 0.75
N ALA A 40 7.12 5.17 1.84
CA ALA A 40 8.52 4.73 1.82
C ALA A 40 8.64 3.26 1.36
N GLU A 41 7.75 2.37 1.83
CA GLU A 41 7.72 0.97 1.41
C GLU A 41 7.42 0.83 -0.10
N ILE A 42 6.46 1.62 -0.61
CA ILE A 42 6.13 1.63 -2.05
C ILE A 42 7.33 2.12 -2.87
N LEU A 43 7.97 3.22 -2.46
CA LEU A 43 9.14 3.75 -3.17
C LEU A 43 10.28 2.75 -3.20
N ALA A 44 10.59 2.12 -2.06
CA ALA A 44 11.63 1.09 -1.99
C ALA A 44 11.31 -0.12 -2.90
N ALA A 45 10.05 -0.52 -2.99
CA ALA A 45 9.63 -1.61 -3.88
C ALA A 45 9.76 -1.21 -5.37
N VAL A 46 9.47 0.04 -5.72
CA VAL A 46 9.65 0.58 -7.08
C VAL A 46 11.13 0.63 -7.43
N ASP A 47 11.97 1.20 -6.56
CA ASP A 47 13.43 1.28 -6.77
C ASP A 47 14.03 -0.11 -7.00
N LEU A 48 13.60 -1.11 -6.22
CA LEU A 48 14.03 -2.49 -6.40
C LEU A 48 13.60 -3.07 -7.75
N ALA A 49 12.36 -2.79 -8.18
CA ALA A 49 11.84 -3.24 -9.46
C ALA A 49 12.58 -2.58 -10.63
N GLU A 50 12.86 -1.28 -10.57
CA GLU A 50 13.64 -0.56 -11.58
C GLU A 50 15.06 -1.12 -11.68
N ALA A 51 15.73 -1.36 -10.54
CA ALA A 51 17.04 -1.99 -10.51
C ALA A 51 17.03 -3.40 -11.11
N SER A 52 15.97 -4.19 -10.86
CA SER A 52 15.77 -5.51 -11.44
C SER A 52 15.64 -5.44 -12.97
N LEU A 53 14.85 -4.49 -13.49
CA LEU A 53 14.74 -4.26 -14.93
C LEU A 53 16.07 -3.84 -15.55
N ALA A 54 16.83 -2.94 -14.90
CA ALA A 54 18.15 -2.51 -15.37
C ALA A 54 19.16 -3.66 -15.44
N ARG A 55 19.04 -4.66 -14.56
CA ARG A 55 19.84 -5.90 -14.60
C ARG A 55 19.35 -6.92 -15.64
N GLY A 56 18.27 -6.64 -16.37
CA GLY A 56 17.71 -7.54 -17.37
C GLY A 56 16.88 -8.70 -16.80
N GLU A 57 16.48 -8.62 -15.53
CA GLU A 57 15.62 -9.63 -14.88
C GLU A 57 14.14 -9.50 -15.31
N GLY A 58 13.81 -8.44 -16.06
CA GLY A 58 12.49 -8.25 -16.66
C GLY A 58 12.14 -9.31 -17.70
N ARG A 59 10.85 -9.53 -17.91
CA ARG A 59 10.34 -10.41 -18.97
C ARG A 59 9.77 -9.57 -20.11
N VAL A 60 10.32 -9.77 -21.31
CA VAL A 60 9.75 -9.18 -22.53
C VAL A 60 8.45 -9.90 -22.89
N ILE A 61 7.40 -9.13 -23.15
CA ILE A 61 6.10 -9.61 -23.60
C ILE A 61 5.86 -9.00 -24.98
N ALA A 62 6.13 -9.74 -26.04
CA ALA A 62 6.03 -9.25 -27.41
C ALA A 62 4.75 -9.74 -28.10
N THR A 63 4.18 -10.85 -27.62
CA THR A 63 3.07 -11.53 -28.31
C THR A 63 1.90 -11.86 -27.37
N LYS A 64 0.72 -12.08 -27.98
CA LYS A 64 -0.45 -12.64 -27.27
C LYS A 64 -0.20 -14.03 -26.69
N ARG A 65 0.78 -14.78 -27.21
CA ARG A 65 1.18 -16.07 -26.63
C ARG A 65 1.91 -15.85 -25.31
N ASP A 66 2.85 -14.91 -25.27
CA ASP A 66 3.63 -14.59 -24.06
C ASP A 66 2.72 -14.17 -22.90
N VAL A 67 1.70 -13.35 -23.19
CA VAL A 67 0.69 -12.94 -22.20
C VAL A 67 -0.07 -14.16 -21.64
N ARG A 68 -0.49 -15.09 -22.50
CA ARG A 68 -1.21 -16.30 -22.08
C ARG A 68 -0.34 -17.21 -21.23
N GLU A 69 0.92 -17.38 -21.62
CA GLU A 69 1.89 -18.16 -20.84
C GLU A 69 2.15 -17.54 -19.47
N LEU A 70 2.29 -16.21 -19.40
CA LEU A 70 2.44 -15.49 -18.14
C LEU A 70 1.22 -15.65 -17.24
N ALA A 71 0.01 -15.47 -17.78
CA ALA A 71 -1.23 -15.64 -17.01
C ALA A 71 -1.38 -17.08 -16.46
N ASN A 72 -1.04 -18.08 -17.28
CA ASN A 72 -1.06 -19.49 -16.86
C ASN A 72 -0.05 -19.76 -15.74
N ASP A 73 1.16 -19.20 -15.84
CA ASP A 73 2.19 -19.30 -14.81
C ASP A 73 1.77 -18.65 -13.49
N VAL A 74 1.26 -17.42 -13.54
CA VAL A 74 0.77 -16.69 -12.36
C VAL A 74 -0.35 -17.48 -11.69
N ASN A 75 -1.31 -17.99 -12.45
CA ASN A 75 -2.40 -18.83 -11.94
C ASN A 75 -1.89 -20.12 -11.29
N ARG A 76 -0.92 -20.80 -11.91
CA ARG A 76 -0.32 -22.02 -11.36
C ARG A 76 0.36 -21.74 -10.02
N ARG A 77 1.19 -20.68 -9.95
CA ARG A 77 1.88 -20.26 -8.71
C ARG A 77 0.91 -19.80 -7.64
N GLY A 78 -0.15 -19.08 -8.01
CA GLY A 78 -1.21 -18.67 -7.08
C GLY A 78 -1.92 -19.86 -6.45
N ARG A 79 -2.33 -20.83 -7.26
CA ARG A 79 -2.96 -22.07 -6.78
C ARG A 79 -2.04 -22.90 -5.89
N ALA A 80 -0.76 -23.01 -6.23
CA ALA A 80 0.22 -23.71 -5.39
C ALA A 80 0.36 -23.05 -4.01
N ARG A 81 0.51 -21.72 -3.95
CA ARG A 81 0.59 -20.96 -2.70
C ARG A 81 -0.69 -21.09 -1.87
N LEU A 82 -1.86 -21.04 -2.50
CA LEU A 82 -3.14 -21.22 -1.81
C LEU A 82 -3.27 -22.62 -1.19
N ARG A 83 -2.87 -23.66 -1.92
CA ARG A 83 -2.85 -25.04 -1.41
C ARG A 83 -1.89 -25.17 -0.23
N ALA A 84 -0.68 -24.61 -0.34
CA ALA A 84 0.31 -24.63 0.74
C ALA A 84 -0.20 -23.92 2.01
N ARG A 85 -0.90 -22.78 1.87
CA ARG A 85 -1.53 -22.08 3.01
C ARG A 85 -2.67 -22.87 3.66
N ARG A 86 -3.36 -23.72 2.89
CA ARG A 86 -4.49 -24.54 3.37
C ARG A 86 -4.07 -25.91 3.90
N ALA A 87 -2.83 -26.33 3.65
CA ALA A 87 -2.30 -27.54 4.25
C ALA A 87 -2.12 -27.28 5.76
N PRO A 88 -2.54 -28.20 6.64
CA PRO A 88 -2.26 -28.07 8.07
C PRO A 88 -0.75 -28.03 8.27
N GLN A 89 -0.28 -27.08 9.08
CA GLN A 89 1.10 -27.08 9.55
C GLN A 89 1.27 -28.37 10.37
N ARG A 90 2.04 -29.33 9.85
CA ARG A 90 2.41 -30.56 10.57
C ARG A 90 3.61 -30.27 11.46
#